data_AF-A0A352WGZ6-F1
#
_entry.id   AF-A0A352WGZ6-F1
#
_cell.length_a   1.000
_cell.length_b   1.000
_cell.length_c   1.000
_cell.angle_alpha   90.00
_cell.angle_beta   90.00
_cell.angle_gamma   90.00
#
_symmetry.space_group_name_H-M   'P 1'
#
loop_
_entity.id
_entity.type
_entity.pdbx_description
1 polymer ?
#
loop_
_entity_poly.entity_id
_entity_poly.type
_entity_poly.pdbx_seq_one_letter_code
_entity_poly.pdbx_strand_id
1 'polypeptide(L)'
;IDCGEFDNVHPTDKKTPGERTAIRILADVYNSELGVKESAVTGVEKEADGYLISFSDTYGALTLGENILIDHRKEVEGLSENDASSHIFGLEILGGQGEWSVPEKAVIIGDKVKIFTEKKIDAIRYAYFNYGKVNLYNAKGMPVRQFEVKNL
;
A
#
# COMPACT_ATOMS: atom_id res chain seq x y z
N ILE A 1 -9.65 2.61 0.33
CA ILE A 1 -9.77 1.22 0.84
C ILE A 1 -9.59 1.17 2.36
N ASP A 2 -8.91 2.14 2.97
CA ASP A 2 -8.40 2.08 4.34
C ASP A 2 -9.38 2.53 5.46
N CYS A 3 -10.54 3.10 5.09
CA CYS A 3 -11.57 3.54 6.05
C CYS A 3 -12.82 2.63 6.05
N GLY A 4 -12.75 1.47 5.40
CA GLY A 4 -13.87 0.53 5.34
C GLY A 4 -14.09 -0.23 6.66
N GLU A 5 -15.26 -0.83 6.80
CA GLU A 5 -15.61 -1.75 7.89
C GLU A 5 -16.00 -3.09 7.26
N PHE A 6 -15.61 -4.23 7.86
CA PHE A 6 -15.79 -5.56 7.25
C PHE A 6 -17.27 -5.90 7.02
N ASP A 7 -18.11 -5.62 8.01
CA ASP A 7 -19.50 -6.03 8.12
C ASP A 7 -20.48 -4.86 7.93
N ASN A 8 -19.98 -3.69 7.53
CA ASN A 8 -20.80 -2.49 7.39
C ASN A 8 -20.53 -1.77 6.06
N VAL A 9 -21.46 -1.95 5.12
CA VAL A 9 -21.48 -1.26 3.81
C VAL A 9 -21.80 0.23 3.91
N HIS A 10 -22.18 0.71 5.11
CA HIS A 10 -22.39 2.13 5.41
C HIS A 10 -21.41 2.61 6.50
N PRO A 11 -20.10 2.74 6.17
CA PRO A 11 -19.07 3.05 7.15
C PRO A 11 -19.44 4.28 7.99
N THR A 12 -19.20 4.19 9.29
CA THR A 12 -19.52 5.27 10.22
C THR A 12 -18.57 6.45 10.01
N ASP A 13 -17.29 6.17 9.73
CA ASP A 13 -16.30 7.18 9.38
C ASP A 13 -16.45 7.67 7.93
N LYS A 14 -17.31 8.68 7.77
CA LYS A 14 -17.45 9.45 6.52
C LYS A 14 -16.55 10.69 6.50
N LYS A 15 -16.05 11.10 7.65
CA LYS A 15 -15.31 12.34 7.83
C LYS A 15 -13.93 12.21 7.19
N THR A 16 -13.19 11.15 7.52
CA THR A 16 -11.84 10.92 7.00
C THR A 16 -11.78 10.88 5.46
N PRO A 17 -12.60 10.07 4.76
CA PRO A 17 -12.59 10.11 3.29
C PRO A 17 -13.08 11.45 2.74
N GLY A 18 -14.00 12.14 3.41
CA GLY A 18 -14.45 13.48 3.02
C GLY A 18 -13.37 14.55 3.09
N GLU A 19 -12.61 14.60 4.19
CA GLU A 19 -11.48 15.53 4.39
C GLU A 19 -10.36 15.25 3.38
N ARG A 20 -10.01 13.98 3.17
CA ARG A 20 -9.02 13.58 2.15
C ARG A 20 -9.48 13.97 0.74
N THR A 21 -10.76 13.82 0.43
CA THR A 21 -11.33 14.26 -0.86
C THR A 21 -11.21 15.78 -1.01
N ALA A 22 -11.52 16.55 0.03
CA ALA A 22 -11.36 18.01 -0.02
C ALA A 22 -9.90 18.43 -0.23
N ILE A 23 -8.95 17.81 0.49
CA ILE A 23 -7.51 18.05 0.33
C ILE A 23 -7.04 17.66 -1.08
N ARG A 24 -7.55 16.56 -1.63
CA ARG A 24 -7.24 16.13 -3.00
C ARG A 24 -7.74 17.14 -4.03
N ILE A 25 -8.96 17.67 -3.86
CA ILE A 25 -9.54 18.70 -4.74
C ILE A 25 -8.69 19.98 -4.73
N LEU A 26 -8.15 20.38 -3.57
CA LEU A 26 -7.23 21.53 -3.50
C LEU A 26 -6.02 21.34 -4.41
N ALA A 27 -5.47 20.13 -4.50
CA ALA A 27 -4.35 19.82 -5.39
C ALA A 27 -4.76 19.82 -6.88
N ASP A 28 -5.84 19.13 -7.23
CA ASP A 28 -6.17 18.83 -8.62
C ASP A 28 -6.96 19.94 -9.34
N VAL A 29 -7.80 20.68 -8.61
CA VAL A 29 -8.69 21.71 -9.19
C VAL A 29 -8.16 23.10 -8.94
N TYR A 30 -7.70 23.35 -7.71
CA TYR A 30 -7.28 24.69 -7.29
C TYR A 30 -5.77 24.93 -7.40
N ASN A 31 -4.97 23.90 -7.73
CA ASN A 31 -3.51 23.95 -7.76
C ASN A 31 -2.92 24.60 -6.50
N SER A 32 -3.51 24.30 -5.35
CA SER A 32 -3.10 24.87 -4.06
C SER A 32 -1.99 24.04 -3.44
N GLU A 33 -1.00 24.72 -2.85
CA GLU A 33 0.10 24.11 -2.07
C GLU A 33 -0.40 23.39 -0.80
N LEU A 34 -1.65 23.66 -0.38
CA LEU A 34 -2.31 22.93 0.71
C LEU A 34 -2.86 21.57 0.25
N GLY A 35 -2.92 21.34 -1.05
CA GLY A 35 -3.40 20.11 -1.63
C GLY A 35 -2.42 18.95 -1.45
N VAL A 36 -2.96 17.77 -1.18
CA VAL A 36 -2.18 16.55 -1.02
C VAL A 36 -2.75 15.46 -1.92
N LYS A 37 -1.86 14.76 -2.61
CA LYS A 37 -2.16 13.66 -3.52
C LYS A 37 -1.89 12.32 -2.83
N GLU A 38 -2.64 11.29 -3.18
CA GLU A 38 -2.29 9.91 -2.86
C GLU A 38 -1.04 9.49 -3.64
N SER A 39 -0.16 8.71 -3.01
CA SER A 39 0.98 8.13 -3.71
C SER A 39 0.55 7.11 -4.75
N ALA A 40 1.16 7.19 -5.93
CA ALA A 40 0.96 6.27 -7.03
C ALA A 40 2.28 5.58 -7.38
N VAL A 41 2.21 4.31 -7.82
CA VAL A 41 3.39 3.63 -8.35
C VAL A 41 3.87 4.33 -9.62
N THR A 42 5.17 4.56 -9.73
CA THR A 42 5.81 5.17 -10.91
C THR A 42 6.67 4.18 -11.68
N GLY A 43 7.15 3.13 -11.02
CA GLY A 43 7.95 2.09 -11.65
C GLY A 43 8.33 0.98 -10.69
N VAL A 44 8.76 -0.13 -11.27
CA VAL A 44 9.34 -1.28 -10.56
C VAL A 44 10.67 -1.61 -11.25
N GLU A 45 11.73 -1.66 -10.47
CA GLU A 45 13.07 -2.02 -10.94
C GLU A 45 13.46 -3.36 -10.33
N LYS A 46 14.00 -4.26 -11.16
CA LYS A 46 14.57 -5.51 -10.68
C LYS A 46 16.01 -5.28 -10.20
N GLU A 47 16.28 -5.66 -8.97
CA GLU A 47 17.61 -5.65 -8.36
C GLU A 47 18.14 -7.09 -8.18
N ALA A 48 19.39 -7.23 -7.70
CA ALA A 48 20.01 -8.53 -7.50
C ALA A 48 19.31 -9.38 -6.42
N ASP A 49 18.74 -8.74 -5.39
CA ASP A 49 18.12 -9.35 -4.22
C ASP A 49 16.60 -9.10 -4.14
N GLY A 50 15.98 -8.67 -5.25
CA GLY A 50 14.53 -8.55 -5.34
C GLY A 50 14.05 -7.43 -6.27
N TYR A 51 13.01 -6.71 -5.85
CA TYR A 51 12.33 -5.70 -6.66
C TYR A 51 12.10 -4.42 -5.86
N LEU A 52 12.41 -3.28 -6.47
CA LEU A 52 12.27 -1.95 -5.87
C LEU A 52 11.13 -1.18 -6.54
N ILE A 53 10.09 -0.86 -5.76
CA ILE A 53 8.90 -0.16 -6.21
C ILE A 53 9.05 1.33 -5.86
N SER A 54 8.95 2.20 -6.85
CA SER A 54 9.03 3.65 -6.67
C SER A 54 7.64 4.29 -6.70
N PHE A 55 7.46 5.34 -5.91
CA PHE A 55 6.18 6.03 -5.78
C PHE A 55 6.32 7.55 -6.00
N SER A 56 5.30 8.16 -6.58
CA SER A 56 5.13 9.62 -6.60
C SER A 56 4.42 10.11 -5.34
N ASP A 57 4.42 11.43 -5.13
CA ASP A 57 3.59 12.10 -4.12
C ASP A 57 3.76 11.51 -2.71
N THR A 58 4.98 11.06 -2.39
CA THR A 58 5.32 10.50 -1.06
C THR A 58 5.56 11.60 -0.03
N TYR A 59 5.79 12.83 -0.48
CA TYR A 59 6.13 13.97 0.38
C TYR A 59 7.35 13.68 1.27
N GLY A 60 8.31 12.94 0.73
CA GLY A 60 9.60 12.63 1.37
C GLY A 60 9.69 11.22 1.94
N ALA A 61 8.57 10.55 2.24
CA ALA A 61 8.59 9.19 2.77
C ALA A 61 7.26 8.45 2.59
N LEU A 62 7.33 7.12 2.56
CA LEU A 62 6.22 6.24 2.86
C LEU A 62 6.25 5.83 4.34
N THR A 63 5.08 5.59 4.90
CA THR A 63 4.92 5.20 6.31
C THR A 63 3.84 4.13 6.45
N LEU A 64 3.97 3.32 7.49
CA LEU A 64 2.88 2.47 7.94
C LEU A 64 1.94 3.29 8.82
N GLY A 65 0.65 3.26 8.52
CA GLY A 65 -0.40 3.91 9.30
C GLY A 65 -1.28 2.90 10.01
N GLU A 66 -1.72 3.25 11.21
CA GLU A 66 -2.74 2.49 11.93
C GLU A 66 -4.13 2.85 11.40
N ASN A 67 -4.99 1.83 11.28
CA ASN A 67 -6.41 2.00 10.98
C ASN A 67 -7.22 0.85 11.60
N ILE A 68 -8.54 0.99 11.52
CA ILE A 68 -9.51 0.06 12.10
C ILE A 68 -9.66 -1.25 11.33
N LEU A 69 -8.96 -1.42 10.20
CA LEU A 69 -9.13 -2.60 9.36
C LEU A 69 -8.59 -3.85 10.06
N ILE A 70 -9.37 -4.91 9.95
CA ILE A 70 -9.07 -6.22 10.52
C ILE A 70 -8.27 -7.03 9.50
N ASP A 71 -7.19 -7.67 9.97
CA ASP A 71 -6.44 -8.65 9.19
C ASP A 71 -7.21 -9.98 9.06
N HIS A 72 -8.23 -10.00 8.20
CA HIS A 72 -8.97 -11.22 7.88
C HIS A 72 -8.16 -12.22 7.04
N ARG A 73 -7.09 -11.76 6.36
CA ARG A 73 -6.23 -12.60 5.52
C ARG A 73 -5.15 -13.30 6.33
N LYS A 74 -5.00 -12.93 7.60
CA LYS A 74 -4.03 -13.49 8.53
C LYS A 74 -2.59 -13.36 8.04
N GLU A 75 -2.25 -12.23 7.42
CA GLU A 75 -0.93 -12.01 6.81
C GLU A 75 0.20 -12.00 7.84
N VAL A 76 -0.11 -11.71 9.11
CA VAL A 76 0.87 -11.70 10.20
C VAL A 76 0.78 -12.90 11.14
N GLU A 77 -0.08 -13.89 10.85
CA GLU A 77 -0.19 -15.11 11.67
C GLU A 77 1.13 -15.89 11.65
N GLY A 78 1.75 -16.06 12.82
CA GLY A 78 3.03 -16.77 12.95
C GLY A 78 4.28 -15.91 12.76
N LEU A 79 4.14 -14.61 12.45
CA LEU A 79 5.27 -13.68 12.43
C LEU A 79 5.71 -13.27 13.84
N SER A 80 6.96 -12.84 13.97
CA SER A 80 7.42 -12.19 15.21
C SER A 80 6.73 -10.83 15.40
N GLU A 81 6.70 -10.31 16.63
CA GLU A 81 6.11 -8.98 16.89
C GLU A 81 6.78 -7.85 16.09
N ASN A 82 8.10 -7.94 15.89
CA ASN A 82 8.85 -6.98 15.09
C ASN A 82 8.50 -7.06 13.60
N ASP A 83 8.31 -8.28 13.07
CA ASP A 83 7.93 -8.47 11.67
C ASP A 83 6.47 -8.06 11.45
N ALA A 84 5.57 -8.40 12.37
CA ALA A 84 4.16 -8.04 12.30
C ALA A 84 3.94 -6.51 12.37
N SER A 85 4.73 -5.80 13.19
CA SER A 85 4.63 -4.33 13.31
C SER A 85 5.20 -3.57 12.12
N SER A 86 6.10 -4.20 11.34
CA SER A 86 6.67 -3.63 10.11
C SER A 86 6.05 -4.20 8.83
N HIS A 87 5.03 -5.05 8.94
CA HIS A 87 4.36 -5.70 7.82
C HIS A 87 3.59 -4.71 6.94
N ILE A 88 3.73 -4.83 5.62
CA ILE A 88 2.97 -4.05 4.64
C ILE A 88 1.74 -4.86 4.22
N PHE A 89 0.61 -4.60 4.88
CA PHE A 89 -0.63 -5.28 4.57
C PHE A 89 -1.13 -4.93 3.18
N GLY A 90 -1.61 -5.95 2.47
CA GLY A 90 -2.24 -5.76 1.17
C GLY A 90 -1.31 -5.85 -0.03
N LEU A 91 -0.01 -6.05 0.19
CA LEU A 91 1.00 -6.24 -0.85
C LEU A 91 1.08 -7.71 -1.25
N GLU A 92 1.02 -8.01 -2.54
CA GLU A 92 1.09 -9.37 -3.07
C GLU A 92 2.00 -9.43 -4.30
N ILE A 93 2.66 -10.58 -4.47
CA ILE A 93 3.50 -10.92 -5.63
C ILE A 93 2.92 -12.13 -6.35
N LEU A 94 3.07 -12.15 -7.67
CA LEU A 94 2.71 -13.30 -8.51
C LEU A 94 3.99 -14.06 -8.84
N GLY A 95 4.16 -15.24 -8.25
CA GLY A 95 5.26 -16.13 -8.60
C GLY A 95 4.99 -16.89 -9.89
N GLY A 96 6.02 -17.54 -10.45
CA GLY A 96 5.94 -18.26 -11.73
C GLY A 96 4.96 -19.44 -11.82
N GLN A 97 4.29 -19.81 -10.71
CA GLN A 97 3.21 -20.80 -10.70
C GLN A 97 1.81 -20.19 -10.94
N GLY A 98 1.72 -18.87 -11.10
CA GLY A 98 0.45 -18.17 -11.37
C GLY A 98 -0.42 -17.92 -10.14
N GLU A 99 0.12 -18.13 -8.94
CA GLU A 99 -0.57 -17.87 -7.67
C GLU A 99 -0.04 -16.59 -7.00
N TRP A 100 -0.98 -15.78 -6.50
CA TRP A 100 -0.68 -14.58 -5.72
C TRP A 100 -0.36 -14.97 -4.28
N SER A 101 0.71 -14.42 -3.73
CA SER A 101 1.11 -14.62 -2.34
C SER A 101 1.63 -13.33 -1.71
N VAL A 102 1.64 -13.27 -0.39
CA VAL A 102 2.29 -12.20 0.37
C VAL A 102 3.81 -12.39 0.25
N PRO A 103 4.59 -11.33 -0.04
CA PRO A 103 6.05 -11.44 -0.07
C PRO A 103 6.59 -11.80 1.32
N GLU A 104 7.59 -12.70 1.37
CA GLU A 104 8.22 -13.13 2.63
C GLU A 104 8.85 -11.97 3.39
N LYS A 105 9.35 -10.95 2.68
CA LYS A 105 9.89 -9.73 3.26
C LYS A 105 9.72 -8.55 2.32
N ALA A 106 9.12 -7.49 2.83
CA ALA A 106 9.06 -6.19 2.19
C ALA A 106 9.38 -5.09 3.20
N VAL A 107 10.12 -4.06 2.78
CA VAL A 107 10.50 -2.95 3.66
C VAL A 107 10.31 -1.62 2.95
N ILE A 108 10.02 -0.58 3.72
CA ILE A 108 9.99 0.79 3.22
C ILE A 108 11.41 1.36 3.25
N ILE A 109 11.83 1.98 2.14
CA ILE A 109 13.11 2.69 2.01
C ILE A 109 12.82 4.08 1.46
N GLY A 110 12.61 5.05 2.36
CA GLY A 110 12.26 6.42 1.98
C GLY A 110 10.94 6.47 1.22
N ASP A 111 10.98 6.83 -0.05
CA ASP A 111 9.84 6.92 -0.98
C ASP A 111 9.59 5.61 -1.77
N LYS A 112 10.26 4.52 -1.41
CA LYS A 112 10.19 3.23 -2.11
C LYS A 112 9.78 2.09 -1.19
N VAL A 113 9.32 1.00 -1.80
CA VAL A 113 9.15 -0.30 -1.14
C VAL A 113 10.05 -1.32 -1.81
N LYS A 114 10.90 -1.99 -1.04
CA LYS A 114 11.74 -3.09 -1.51
C LYS A 114 11.13 -4.42 -1.10
N ILE A 115 10.87 -5.28 -2.08
CA ILE A 115 10.51 -6.67 -1.87
C ILE A 115 11.79 -7.50 -2.01
N PHE A 116 12.12 -8.31 -1.01
CA PHE A 116 13.24 -9.24 -1.08
C PHE A 116 12.77 -10.59 -1.57
N THR A 117 13.37 -11.08 -2.66
CA THR A 117 13.13 -12.43 -3.17
C THR A 117 14.21 -12.82 -4.18
N GLU A 118 14.64 -14.08 -4.13
CA GLU A 118 15.52 -14.66 -5.16
C GLU A 118 14.71 -15.21 -6.35
N LYS A 119 13.39 -15.42 -6.15
CA LYS A 119 12.52 -16.01 -7.17
C LYS A 119 12.12 -14.94 -8.17
N LYS A 120 12.05 -15.32 -9.45
CA LYS A 120 11.41 -14.48 -10.46
C LYS A 120 9.92 -14.35 -10.13
N ILE A 121 9.41 -13.11 -10.17
CA ILE A 121 7.98 -12.81 -10.10
C ILE A 121 7.52 -12.22 -11.43
N ASP A 122 6.26 -12.42 -11.78
CA ASP A 122 5.67 -11.93 -13.04
C ASP A 122 4.83 -10.66 -12.84
N ALA A 123 4.37 -10.40 -11.59
CA ALA A 123 3.58 -9.22 -11.25
C ALA A 123 3.65 -8.88 -9.75
N ILE A 124 3.35 -7.62 -9.42
CA ILE A 124 3.15 -7.11 -8.05
C ILE A 124 1.82 -6.36 -8.01
N ARG A 125 1.06 -6.49 -6.92
CA ARG A 125 -0.16 -5.71 -6.69
C ARG A 125 -0.27 -5.25 -5.25
N TYR A 126 -1.06 -4.20 -5.04
CA TYR A 126 -1.39 -3.67 -3.74
C TYR A 126 -2.88 -3.39 -3.64
N ALA A 127 -3.50 -3.71 -2.51
CA ALA A 127 -4.91 -3.42 -2.22
C ALA A 127 -5.90 -4.06 -3.22
N TYR A 128 -5.60 -5.28 -3.70
CA TYR A 128 -6.38 -5.97 -4.75
C TYR A 128 -7.32 -7.05 -4.18
N PHE A 129 -8.28 -6.62 -3.36
CA PHE A 129 -9.27 -7.50 -2.71
C PHE A 129 -10.52 -6.70 -2.31
N ASN A 130 -11.62 -7.41 -2.03
CA ASN A 130 -12.90 -6.78 -1.69
C ASN A 130 -12.88 -6.10 -0.30
N TYR A 131 -12.25 -6.74 0.67
CA TYR A 131 -11.98 -6.21 2.00
C TYR A 131 -10.73 -6.88 2.57
N GLY A 132 -9.92 -6.09 3.28
CA GLY A 132 -8.70 -6.57 3.93
C GLY A 132 -7.90 -5.40 4.48
N LYS A 133 -6.98 -5.70 5.39
CA LYS A 133 -6.11 -4.68 5.97
C LYS A 133 -5.18 -4.10 4.90
N VAL A 134 -4.99 -2.80 4.95
CA VAL A 134 -3.99 -2.05 4.21
C VAL A 134 -3.40 -1.02 5.15
N ASN A 135 -2.14 -0.63 4.99
CA ASN A 135 -1.53 0.31 5.93
C ASN A 135 -0.46 1.22 5.32
N LEU A 136 -0.36 1.33 4.00
CA LEU A 136 0.70 2.12 3.37
C LEU A 136 0.20 3.52 3.04
N TYR A 137 0.89 4.53 3.55
CA TYR A 137 0.56 5.95 3.40
C TYR A 137 1.78 6.76 3.00
N ASN A 138 1.57 7.94 2.45
CA ASN A 138 2.63 8.93 2.32
C ASN A 138 2.81 9.74 3.63
N ALA A 139 3.88 10.55 3.68
CA ALA A 139 4.21 11.37 4.85
C ALA A 139 3.14 12.43 5.23
N LYS A 140 2.11 12.61 4.39
CA LYS A 140 0.97 13.52 4.63
C LYS A 140 -0.32 12.77 4.99
N GLY A 141 -0.26 11.45 5.19
CA GLY A 141 -1.40 10.65 5.66
C GLY A 141 -2.43 10.29 4.59
N MET A 142 -2.10 10.50 3.30
CA MET A 142 -2.91 9.98 2.19
C MET A 142 -2.50 8.53 1.89
N PRO A 143 -3.45 7.62 1.66
CA PRO A 143 -3.15 6.22 1.39
C PRO A 143 -2.44 6.06 0.05
N VAL A 144 -1.64 5.00 -0.10
CA VAL A 144 -1.13 4.57 -1.40
C VAL A 144 -2.30 4.04 -2.24
N ARG A 145 -2.32 4.42 -3.53
CA ARG A 145 -3.33 3.95 -4.48
C ARG A 145 -3.21 2.46 -4.72
N GLN A 146 -4.35 1.81 -4.94
CA GLN A 146 -4.36 0.45 -5.49
C GLN A 146 -3.59 0.43 -6.81
N PHE A 147 -2.76 -0.61 -7.00
CA PHE A 147 -2.03 -0.81 -8.23
C PHE A 147 -1.82 -2.29 -8.53
N GLU A 148 -1.55 -2.57 -9.81
CA GLU A 148 -1.06 -3.86 -10.29
C GLU A 148 -0.04 -3.58 -11.41
N VAL A 149 1.17 -4.09 -11.26
CA VAL A 149 2.25 -4.01 -12.26
C VAL A 149 2.52 -5.41 -12.75
N LYS A 150 2.46 -5.62 -14.08
CA LYS A 150 2.65 -6.92 -14.75
C LYS A 150 3.87 -6.91 -15.66
N ASN A 151 4.30 -8.09 -16.08
CA ASN A 151 5.39 -8.32 -17.03
C ASN A 151 6.76 -7.89 -16.47
N LEU A 152 7.05 -8.30 -15.23
CA LEU A 152 8.32 -8.05 -14.51
C LEU A 152 9.47 -9.02 -14.85
#